data_AF-A0A2V6WSB9-F1
#
_entry.id   AF-A0A2V6WSB9-F1
#
_cell.length_a   1.000
_cell.length_b   1.000
_cell.length_c   1.000
_cell.angle_alpha   90.00
_cell.angle_beta   90.00
_cell.angle_gamma   90.00
#
_symmetry.space_group_name_H-M   'P 1'
#
loop_
_entity.id
_entity.type
_entity.pdbx_description
1 polymer ?
#
loop_
_entity_poly.entity_id
_entity_poly.type
_entity_poly.pdbx_seq_one_letter_code
_entity_poly.pdbx_strand_id
1 'polypeptide(L)'
;VLDEDLRFLRAVAKNRRREGGGNAGNATLQAIEYLHQNRMYVVAGLIVGNPDDTPESIEANLDFARRYVDYPYIQHPTPYPRTPMTKEFRERGLVINERLEEYDGTTAVVRSEHLAAEEIEFLRWRAERWMKLRHLPRELVHNPLFGLRHGAKMLRHTFRGSTLRSLLGLEDERRAFARHRAIRRAERAYV
;
A
#
# COMPACT_ATOMS: atom_id res chain seq x y z
N VAL A 1 -10.17 -8.80 -17.99
CA VAL A 1 -9.68 -9.11 -16.62
C VAL A 1 -10.42 -10.36 -16.21
N LEU A 2 -9.71 -11.47 -16.00
CA LEU A 2 -10.36 -12.74 -15.65
C LEU A 2 -10.80 -12.65 -14.18
N ASP A 3 -12.01 -13.14 -13.88
CA ASP A 3 -12.58 -13.15 -12.52
C ASP A 3 -11.66 -13.82 -11.48
N GLU A 4 -10.72 -14.65 -11.93
CA GLU A 4 -9.74 -15.35 -11.10
C GLU A 4 -8.69 -14.38 -10.50
N ASP A 5 -8.32 -13.31 -11.20
CA ASP A 5 -7.35 -12.30 -10.74
C ASP A 5 -7.88 -11.50 -9.53
N LEU A 6 -9.19 -11.50 -9.32
CA LEU A 6 -9.89 -10.66 -8.33
C LEU A 6 -10.43 -11.46 -7.15
N ARG A 7 -10.31 -12.81 -7.14
CA ARG A 7 -10.70 -13.66 -6.00
C ARG A 7 -9.87 -13.37 -4.74
N PHE A 8 -8.65 -12.87 -4.90
CA PHE A 8 -7.74 -12.52 -3.81
C PHE A 8 -8.11 -11.24 -3.06
N LEU A 9 -8.91 -10.36 -3.67
CA LEU A 9 -9.51 -9.22 -2.98
C LEU A 9 -10.63 -9.77 -2.08
N ARG A 10 -10.33 -10.11 -0.82
CA ARG A 10 -11.28 -10.58 0.21
C ARG A 10 -12.52 -9.69 0.41
N ALA A 11 -12.57 -8.53 -0.25
CA ALA A 11 -13.77 -7.75 -0.47
C ALA A 11 -14.79 -8.38 -1.45
N VAL A 12 -14.64 -9.64 -1.89
CA VAL A 12 -15.65 -10.36 -2.72
C VAL A 12 -17.08 -10.22 -2.16
N ALA A 13 -17.26 -10.21 -0.84
CA ALA A 13 -18.59 -10.09 -0.23
C ALA A 13 -19.18 -8.66 -0.30
N LYS A 14 -18.34 -7.62 -0.32
CA LYS A 14 -18.77 -6.20 -0.41
C LYS A 14 -18.78 -5.66 -1.84
N ASN A 15 -17.96 -6.23 -2.72
CA ASN A 15 -17.78 -5.79 -4.10
C ASN A 15 -18.59 -6.58 -5.13
N ARG A 16 -19.44 -7.52 -4.69
CA ARG A 16 -20.41 -8.21 -5.54
C ARG A 16 -21.68 -7.38 -5.64
N ARG A 17 -21.99 -6.90 -6.84
CA ARG A 17 -23.34 -6.40 -7.16
C ARG A 17 -24.29 -7.60 -7.06
N ARG A 18 -25.32 -7.51 -6.20
CA ARG A 18 -26.41 -8.48 -6.16
C ARG A 18 -27.46 -8.05 -7.20
N GLU A 19 -27.28 -8.47 -8.45
CA GLU A 19 -28.35 -8.48 -9.46
C GLU A 19 -28.56 -9.93 -9.89
N GLY A 20 -29.82 -10.32 -10.09
CA GLY A 20 -30.28 -11.69 -10.07
C GLY A 20 -29.52 -12.65 -10.99
N GLY A 21 -29.02 -13.75 -10.42
CA GLY A 21 -28.83 -15.03 -11.12
C GLY A 21 -27.64 -15.18 -12.06
N GLY A 22 -26.74 -14.19 -12.18
CA GLY A 22 -25.54 -14.29 -13.01
C GLY A 22 -24.28 -13.81 -12.27
N ASN A 23 -23.11 -14.34 -12.63
CA ASN A 23 -21.83 -13.96 -12.04
C ASN A 23 -21.49 -12.51 -12.46
N ALA A 24 -21.92 -11.54 -11.64
CA ALA A 24 -21.80 -10.11 -11.90
C ALA A 24 -20.36 -9.63 -11.60
N GLY A 25 -19.80 -8.85 -12.53
CA GLY A 25 -18.42 -8.35 -12.48
C GLY A 25 -18.05 -7.53 -11.23
N ASN A 26 -16.75 -7.24 -11.06
CA ASN A 26 -16.20 -6.55 -9.90
C ASN A 26 -16.70 -5.09 -9.81
N ALA A 27 -17.52 -4.79 -8.80
CA ALA A 27 -18.09 -3.46 -8.59
C ALA A 27 -17.03 -2.36 -8.40
N THR A 28 -15.84 -2.71 -7.87
CA THR A 28 -14.72 -1.75 -7.76
C THR A 28 -14.18 -1.36 -9.13
N LEU A 29 -14.00 -2.31 -10.05
CA LEU A 29 -13.54 -1.99 -11.41
C LEU A 29 -14.56 -1.13 -12.14
N GLN A 30 -15.84 -1.45 -12.00
CA GLN A 30 -16.92 -0.66 -12.59
C GLN A 30 -16.97 0.76 -12.00
N ALA A 31 -16.79 0.91 -10.68
CA ALA A 31 -16.72 2.23 -10.05
C ALA A 31 -15.50 3.03 -10.53
N ILE A 32 -14.33 2.40 -10.66
CA ILE A 32 -13.13 3.03 -11.22
C ILE A 32 -13.40 3.50 -12.64
N GLU A 33 -13.99 2.64 -13.47
CA GLU A 33 -14.34 2.97 -14.85
C GLU A 33 -15.27 4.17 -14.92
N TYR A 34 -16.36 4.19 -14.12
CA TYR A 34 -17.27 5.34 -14.08
C TYR A 34 -16.58 6.63 -13.64
N LEU A 35 -15.67 6.56 -12.65
CA LEU A 35 -14.91 7.73 -12.20
C LEU A 35 -14.00 8.24 -13.32
N HIS A 36 -13.26 7.36 -13.98
CA HIS A 36 -12.36 7.72 -15.10
C HIS A 36 -13.12 8.28 -16.31
N GLN A 37 -14.27 7.70 -16.67
CA GLN A 37 -15.16 8.22 -17.72
C GLN A 37 -15.62 9.66 -17.43
N ASN A 38 -15.80 10.00 -16.16
CA ASN A 38 -16.16 11.34 -15.70
C ASN A 38 -14.95 12.23 -15.35
N ARG A 39 -13.74 11.84 -15.78
CA ARG A 39 -12.47 12.55 -15.54
C ARG A 39 -12.17 12.79 -14.05
N MET A 40 -12.73 11.95 -13.17
CA MET A 40 -12.47 11.98 -11.74
C MET A 40 -11.23 11.15 -11.41
N TYR A 41 -10.53 11.59 -10.38
CA TYR A 41 -9.32 10.95 -9.90
C TYR A 41 -9.64 9.87 -8.87
N VAL A 42 -9.01 8.71 -8.96
CA VAL A 42 -9.27 7.60 -8.06
C VAL A 42 -8.16 7.50 -7.01
N VAL A 43 -8.52 7.88 -5.78
CA VAL A 43 -7.72 7.59 -4.58
C VAL A 43 -8.32 6.35 -3.92
N ALA A 44 -7.62 5.21 -3.97
CA ALA A 44 -8.13 3.97 -3.39
C ALA A 44 -7.33 3.57 -2.14
N GLY A 45 -8.05 3.26 -1.06
CA GLY A 45 -7.48 2.65 0.14
C GLY A 45 -7.31 1.14 -0.05
N LEU A 46 -6.12 0.63 0.27
CA LEU A 46 -5.83 -0.81 0.30
C LEU A 46 -5.17 -1.18 1.62
N ILE A 47 -5.48 -2.37 2.14
CA ILE A 47 -4.83 -2.92 3.33
C ILE A 47 -4.10 -4.19 2.91
N VAL A 48 -2.80 -4.26 3.21
CA VAL A 48 -1.95 -5.44 2.97
C VAL A 48 -1.31 -5.90 4.28
N GLY A 49 -1.24 -7.22 4.47
CA GLY A 49 -0.76 -7.83 5.71
C GLY A 49 -1.87 -8.17 6.69
N ASN A 50 -3.08 -8.41 6.20
CA ASN A 50 -4.12 -9.04 7.01
C ASN A 50 -3.65 -10.43 7.49
N PRO A 51 -4.26 -10.98 8.55
CA PRO A 51 -3.81 -12.24 9.14
C PRO A 51 -3.64 -13.39 8.15
N ASP A 52 -4.49 -13.48 7.13
CA ASP A 52 -4.46 -14.60 6.19
C ASP A 52 -3.87 -14.19 4.83
N ASP A 53 -3.25 -13.01 4.74
CA ASP A 53 -2.59 -12.57 3.50
C ASP A 53 -1.34 -13.42 3.25
N THR A 54 -1.30 -14.05 2.09
CA THR A 54 -0.16 -14.76 1.51
C THR A 54 0.67 -13.83 0.62
N PRO A 55 1.92 -14.20 0.26
CA PRO A 55 2.72 -13.44 -0.71
C PRO A 55 1.97 -13.15 -2.01
N GLU A 56 1.25 -14.14 -2.54
CA GLU A 56 0.50 -14.06 -3.79
C GLU A 56 -0.67 -13.09 -3.67
N SER A 57 -1.39 -13.13 -2.54
CA SER A 57 -2.51 -12.22 -2.31
C SER A 57 -2.05 -10.76 -2.16
N ILE A 58 -0.89 -10.53 -1.53
CA ILE A 58 -0.31 -9.19 -1.41
C ILE A 58 0.11 -8.69 -2.79
N GLU A 59 0.83 -9.50 -3.58
CA GLU A 59 1.23 -9.08 -4.92
C GLU A 59 0.01 -8.82 -5.80
N ALA A 60 -1.04 -9.65 -5.75
CA ALA A 60 -2.28 -9.41 -6.49
C ALA A 60 -2.94 -8.07 -6.12
N ASN A 61 -2.99 -7.72 -4.83
CA ASN A 61 -3.51 -6.43 -4.36
C ASN A 61 -2.64 -5.24 -4.84
N LEU A 62 -1.31 -5.39 -4.80
CA LEU A 62 -0.38 -4.37 -5.29
C LEU A 62 -0.49 -4.22 -6.82
N ASP A 63 -0.67 -5.32 -7.54
CA ASP A 63 -0.86 -5.32 -8.99
C ASP A 63 -2.19 -4.67 -9.39
N PHE A 64 -3.26 -4.93 -8.64
CA PHE A 64 -4.54 -4.24 -8.82
C PHE A 64 -4.37 -2.73 -8.64
N ALA A 65 -3.74 -2.29 -7.54
CA ALA A 65 -3.47 -0.87 -7.30
C ALA A 65 -2.63 -0.26 -8.43
N ARG A 66 -1.59 -0.99 -8.87
CA ARG A 66 -0.71 -0.58 -9.96
C ARG A 66 -1.46 -0.43 -11.28
N ARG A 67 -2.53 -1.19 -11.55
CA ARG A 67 -3.21 -1.16 -12.85
C ARG A 67 -4.36 -0.17 -12.90
N TYR A 68 -5.13 -0.06 -11.82
CA TYR A 68 -6.45 0.58 -11.88
C TYR A 68 -6.59 1.83 -11.01
N VAL A 69 -5.71 2.01 -10.03
CA VAL A 69 -5.80 3.13 -9.09
C VAL A 69 -4.88 4.23 -9.56
N ASP A 70 -5.36 5.47 -9.54
CA ASP A 70 -4.48 6.61 -9.71
C ASP A 70 -3.57 6.67 -8.48
N TYR A 71 -4.05 7.13 -7.32
CA TYR A 71 -3.21 7.29 -6.13
C TYR A 71 -3.55 6.26 -5.06
N PRO A 72 -2.75 5.19 -4.90
CA PRO A 72 -3.04 4.16 -3.92
C PRO A 72 -2.60 4.60 -2.52
N TYR A 73 -3.53 4.49 -1.56
CA TYR A 73 -3.26 4.65 -0.14
C TYR A 73 -3.15 3.27 0.51
N ILE A 74 -1.94 2.71 0.51
CA ILE A 74 -1.68 1.35 0.96
C ILE A 74 -1.27 1.38 2.43
N GLN A 75 -2.04 0.68 3.26
CA GLN A 75 -1.85 0.60 4.70
C GLN A 75 -1.62 -0.84 5.17
N HIS A 76 -1.12 -0.97 6.40
CA HIS A 76 -1.09 -2.22 7.14
C HIS A 76 -2.18 -2.22 8.22
N PRO A 77 -2.75 -3.39 8.58
CA PRO A 77 -3.65 -3.48 9.70
C PRO A 77 -2.98 -2.93 10.96
N THR A 78 -3.66 -2.00 11.61
CA THR A 78 -3.17 -1.33 12.81
C THR A 78 -4.17 -1.64 13.94
N PRO A 79 -3.82 -2.49 14.91
CA PRO A 79 -4.72 -2.91 15.97
C PRO A 79 -4.87 -1.79 17.01
N TYR A 80 -5.64 -0.76 16.68
CA TYR A 80 -5.87 0.38 17.58
C TYR A 80 -6.53 -0.07 18.88
N PRO A 81 -6.08 0.42 20.04
CA PRO A 81 -6.58 0.00 21.34
C PRO A 81 -8.12 0.00 21.42
N ARG A 82 -8.67 -1.07 22.02
CA ARG A 82 -10.12 -1.28 22.23
C ARG A 82 -10.95 -1.55 20.96
N THR A 83 -10.32 -1.88 19.84
CA THR A 83 -11.02 -2.39 18.65
C THR A 83 -11.16 -3.91 18.68
N PRO A 84 -12.21 -4.51 18.07
CA PRO A 84 -12.32 -5.95 17.90
C PRO A 84 -11.08 -6.59 17.23
N MET A 85 -10.51 -5.91 16.24
CA MET A 85 -9.27 -6.30 15.56
C MET A 85 -8.11 -6.51 16.54
N THR A 86 -7.97 -5.61 17.54
CA THR A 86 -6.89 -5.72 18.54
C THR A 86 -7.03 -6.98 19.37
N LYS A 87 -8.25 -7.29 19.81
CA LYS A 87 -8.53 -8.51 20.56
C LYS A 87 -8.18 -9.73 19.71
N GLU A 88 -8.71 -9.81 18.50
CA GLU A 88 -8.48 -10.92 17.57
C GLU A 88 -6.98 -11.13 17.29
N PHE A 89 -6.25 -10.06 16.97
CA PHE A 89 -4.85 -10.17 16.55
C PHE A 89 -3.93 -10.52 17.72
N ARG A 90 -4.27 -10.10 18.94
CA ARG A 90 -3.57 -10.52 20.16
C ARG A 90 -3.83 -11.98 20.47
N GLU A 91 -5.09 -12.41 20.41
CA GLU A 91 -5.48 -13.82 20.62
C GLU A 91 -4.78 -14.76 19.64
N ARG A 92 -4.55 -14.32 18.40
CA ARG A 92 -3.81 -15.06 17.37
C ARG A 92 -2.28 -14.90 17.44
N GLY A 93 -1.74 -14.10 18.37
CA GLY A 93 -0.30 -13.85 18.49
C GLY A 93 0.33 -13.21 17.24
N LEU A 94 -0.40 -12.31 16.58
CA LEU A 94 0.01 -11.65 15.34
C LEU A 94 0.60 -10.25 15.54
N VAL A 95 0.35 -9.62 16.70
CA VAL A 95 0.92 -8.31 17.04
C VAL A 95 2.42 -8.47 17.30
N ILE A 96 3.26 -7.78 16.54
CA ILE A 96 4.73 -7.86 16.69
C ILE A 96 5.30 -6.81 17.65
N ASN A 97 4.63 -5.66 17.78
CA ASN A 97 4.96 -4.66 18.80
C ASN A 97 3.75 -3.75 19.09
N GLU A 98 3.74 -3.16 20.29
CA GLU A 98 2.64 -2.31 20.79
C GLU A 98 3.05 -0.84 20.97
N ARG A 99 4.12 -0.40 20.29
CA ARG A 99 4.57 0.99 20.34
C ARG A 99 3.62 1.85 19.52
N LEU A 100 2.83 2.67 20.21
CA LEU A 100 1.77 3.47 19.59
C LEU A 100 2.32 4.49 18.59
N GLU A 101 3.58 4.89 18.73
CA GLU A 101 4.28 5.78 17.79
C GLU A 101 4.51 5.13 16.42
N GLU A 102 4.39 3.80 16.33
CA GLU A 102 4.45 3.05 15.09
C GLU A 102 3.07 2.76 14.47
N TYR A 103 1.98 3.14 15.15
CA TYR A 103 0.60 2.89 14.71
C TYR A 103 0.14 3.98 13.72
N ASP A 104 0.92 4.16 12.64
CA ASP A 104 0.71 5.18 11.61
C ASP A 104 0.12 4.64 10.29
N GLY A 105 -0.33 3.38 10.31
CA GLY A 105 -0.92 2.70 9.16
C GLY A 105 0.07 2.34 8.05
N THR A 106 1.33 2.78 8.09
CA THR A 106 2.34 2.52 7.05
C THR A 106 3.55 1.75 7.56
N THR A 107 3.58 1.46 8.87
CA THR A 107 4.51 0.53 9.51
C THR A 107 3.78 -0.78 9.76
N ALA A 108 4.38 -1.91 9.42
CA ALA A 108 3.76 -3.19 9.72
C ALA A 108 4.01 -3.53 11.19
N VAL A 109 2.99 -3.34 12.03
CA VAL A 109 3.03 -3.68 13.48
C VAL A 109 2.40 -5.03 13.78
N VAL A 110 1.97 -5.73 12.73
CA VAL A 110 1.42 -7.08 12.78
C VAL A 110 2.06 -7.94 11.68
N ARG A 111 2.19 -9.24 11.93
CA ARG A 111 2.53 -10.24 10.92
C ARG A 111 1.25 -10.89 10.39
N SER A 112 1.31 -11.48 9.20
CA SER A 112 0.29 -12.46 8.81
C SER A 112 0.69 -13.85 9.34
N GLU A 113 -0.19 -14.84 9.14
CA GLU A 113 0.12 -16.24 9.40
C GLU A 113 1.18 -16.79 8.44
N HIS A 114 1.35 -16.15 7.28
CA HIS A 114 2.24 -16.62 6.21
C HIS A 114 3.52 -15.79 6.05
N LEU A 115 3.52 -14.54 6.53
CA LEU A 115 4.60 -13.58 6.30
C LEU A 115 4.97 -12.80 7.55
N ALA A 116 6.27 -12.60 7.74
CA ALA A 116 6.78 -11.67 8.74
C ALA A 116 6.36 -10.23 8.41
N ALA A 117 6.08 -9.43 9.45
CA ALA A 117 5.71 -8.02 9.31
C ALA A 117 6.71 -7.22 8.45
N GLU A 118 8.01 -7.49 8.61
CA GLU A 118 9.06 -6.83 7.84
C GLU A 118 8.96 -7.12 6.33
N GLU A 119 8.59 -8.35 5.95
CA GLU A 119 8.41 -8.71 4.54
C GLU A 119 7.18 -8.03 3.95
N ILE A 120 6.08 -7.96 4.72
CA ILE A 120 4.86 -7.26 4.32
C ILE A 120 5.15 -5.76 4.09
N GLU A 121 5.87 -5.11 5.01
CA GLU A 121 6.27 -3.70 4.88
C GLU A 121 7.22 -3.48 3.69
N PHE A 122 8.15 -4.42 3.45
CA PHE A 122 9.05 -4.38 2.30
C PHE A 122 8.28 -4.44 0.96
N LEU A 123 7.33 -5.36 0.81
CA LEU A 123 6.53 -5.50 -0.41
C LEU A 123 5.74 -4.22 -0.71
N ARG A 124 5.08 -3.65 0.31
CA ARG A 124 4.42 -2.34 0.21
C ARG A 124 5.40 -1.26 -0.20
N TRP A 125 6.49 -1.09 0.54
CA TRP A 125 7.49 -0.04 0.31
C TRP A 125 8.10 -0.13 -1.09
N ARG A 126 8.35 -1.34 -1.59
CA ARG A 126 8.88 -1.57 -2.93
C ARG A 126 7.91 -1.10 -4.00
N ALA A 127 6.63 -1.49 -3.89
CA ALA A 127 5.63 -1.19 -4.90
C ALA A 127 5.14 0.28 -4.87
N GLU A 128 4.83 0.81 -3.68
CA GLU A 128 4.15 2.10 -3.51
C GLU A 128 4.98 3.29 -4.07
N ARG A 129 6.31 3.26 -3.91
CA ARG A 129 7.20 4.35 -4.36
C ARG A 129 7.08 4.62 -5.85
N TRP A 130 7.01 3.56 -6.64
CA TRP A 130 6.87 3.64 -8.09
C TRP A 130 5.46 4.01 -8.53
N MET A 131 4.44 3.57 -7.79
CA MET A 131 3.06 3.97 -8.04
C MET A 131 2.91 5.49 -7.88
N LYS A 132 3.45 6.07 -6.80
CA LYS A 132 3.39 7.52 -6.51
C LYS A 132 4.05 8.38 -7.59
N LEU A 133 5.07 7.86 -8.30
CA LEU A 133 5.72 8.60 -9.39
C LEU A 133 4.81 8.83 -10.60
N ARG A 134 3.79 8.00 -10.81
CA ARG A 134 2.88 8.14 -11.96
C ARG A 134 2.10 9.45 -11.95
N HIS A 135 2.07 10.14 -10.82
CA HIS A 135 1.37 11.41 -10.66
C HIS A 135 2.24 12.61 -10.97
N LEU A 136 3.56 12.46 -10.90
CA LEU A 136 4.48 13.56 -11.10
C LEU A 136 4.31 14.26 -12.46
N PRO A 137 4.11 13.54 -13.60
CA PRO A 137 3.85 14.19 -14.87
C PRO A 137 2.58 15.04 -14.86
N ARG A 138 1.49 14.54 -14.26
CA ARG A 138 0.22 15.26 -14.18
C ARG A 138 0.35 16.52 -13.33
N GLU A 139 1.04 16.44 -12.19
CA GLU A 139 1.32 17.60 -11.33
C GLU A 139 2.21 18.63 -12.01
N LEU A 140 3.22 18.21 -12.78
CA LEU A 140 4.07 19.13 -13.54
C LEU A 140 3.29 19.87 -14.63
N VAL A 141 2.29 19.25 -15.24
CA VAL A 141 1.41 19.88 -16.23
C VAL A 141 0.45 20.88 -15.58
N HIS A 142 -0.17 20.51 -14.45
CA HIS A 142 -1.17 21.36 -13.80
C HIS A 142 -0.54 22.48 -12.97
N ASN A 143 0.63 22.24 -12.37
CA ASN A 143 1.32 23.20 -11.51
C ASN A 143 2.85 23.13 -11.71
N PRO A 144 3.37 23.63 -12.85
CA PRO A 144 4.78 23.52 -13.21
C PRO A 144 5.71 24.22 -12.21
N LEU A 145 5.34 25.39 -11.70
CA LEU A 145 6.14 26.12 -10.73
C LEU A 145 6.27 25.35 -9.41
N PHE A 146 5.18 24.75 -8.92
CA PHE A 146 5.22 23.90 -7.73
C PHE A 146 6.08 22.66 -7.97
N GLY A 147 5.88 21.97 -9.09
CA GLY A 147 6.64 20.78 -9.43
C GLY A 147 8.15 21.05 -9.59
N LEU A 148 8.54 22.17 -10.21
CA LEU A 148 9.95 22.58 -10.32
C LEU A 148 10.54 22.92 -8.95
N ARG A 149 9.79 23.63 -8.10
CA ARG A 149 10.26 24.07 -6.78
C ARG A 149 10.33 22.93 -5.76
N HIS A 150 9.38 22.00 -5.78
CA HIS A 150 9.18 21.00 -4.73
C HIS A 150 9.37 19.56 -5.19
N GLY A 151 9.40 19.29 -6.49
CA GLY A 151 9.50 17.93 -7.06
C GLY A 151 10.73 17.19 -6.58
N ALA A 152 11.90 17.83 -6.53
CA ALA A 152 13.12 17.21 -6.01
C ALA A 152 13.00 16.82 -4.52
N LYS A 153 12.34 17.64 -3.70
CA LYS A 153 12.07 17.33 -2.28
C LYS A 153 11.09 16.17 -2.14
N MET A 154 10.04 16.14 -2.96
CA MET A 154 9.07 15.04 -2.98
C MET A 154 9.72 13.74 -3.43
N LEU A 155 10.52 13.74 -4.49
CA LEU A 155 11.27 12.57 -4.97
C LEU A 155 12.21 12.03 -3.89
N ARG A 156 12.96 12.92 -3.24
CA ARG A 156 13.81 12.54 -2.09
C ARG A 156 13.00 11.91 -0.96
N HIS A 157 11.77 12.38 -0.72
CA HIS A 157 10.88 11.83 0.29
C HIS A 157 10.27 10.47 -0.11
N THR A 158 9.89 10.29 -1.38
CA THR A 158 9.36 9.02 -1.89
C THR A 158 10.44 7.94 -1.90
N PHE A 159 11.68 8.28 -2.25
CA PHE A 159 12.80 7.33 -2.37
C PHE A 159 13.76 7.36 -1.17
N ARG A 160 13.28 7.77 0.01
CA ARG A 160 14.11 7.74 1.24
C ARG A 160 14.64 6.35 1.50
N GLY A 161 15.93 6.26 1.77
CA GLY A 161 16.66 5.00 1.95
C GLY A 161 17.31 4.48 0.66
N SER A 162 16.88 4.95 -0.51
CA SER A 162 17.52 4.63 -1.80
C SER A 162 18.74 5.49 -2.06
N THR A 163 19.77 4.88 -2.62
CA THR A 163 20.99 5.52 -3.15
C THR A 163 21.02 5.41 -4.69
N LEU A 164 21.91 6.15 -5.36
CA LEU A 164 22.17 5.97 -6.80
C LEU A 164 22.54 4.51 -7.13
N ARG A 165 23.27 3.82 -6.24
CA ARG A 165 23.60 2.40 -6.42
C ARG A 165 22.34 1.53 -6.40
N SER A 166 21.42 1.74 -5.46
CA SER A 166 20.16 0.99 -5.43
C SER A 166 19.26 1.28 -6.64
N LEU A 167 19.26 2.53 -7.14
CA LEU A 167 18.48 2.90 -8.33
C LEU A 167 19.05 2.26 -9.60
N LEU A 168 20.37 2.08 -9.66
CA LEU A 168 21.07 1.40 -10.75
C LEU A 168 21.09 -0.14 -10.60
N GLY A 169 20.40 -0.70 -9.58
CA GLY A 169 20.40 -2.14 -9.31
C GLY A 169 21.74 -2.70 -8.78
N LEU A 170 22.68 -1.82 -8.42
CA LEU A 170 24.00 -2.18 -7.87
C LEU A 170 23.97 -2.43 -6.35
N GLU A 171 22.80 -2.31 -5.73
CA GLU A 171 22.57 -2.55 -4.32
C GLU A 171 21.21 -3.23 -4.13
N ASP A 172 21.20 -4.25 -3.28
CA ASP A 172 19.99 -4.96 -2.89
C ASP A 172 18.94 -3.99 -2.31
N GLU A 173 17.71 -4.06 -2.83
CA GLU A 173 16.59 -3.26 -2.36
C GLU A 173 16.33 -3.44 -0.86
N ARG A 174 16.64 -4.61 -0.29
CA ARG A 174 16.52 -4.86 1.15
C ARG A 174 17.45 -3.97 1.97
N ARG A 175 18.64 -3.64 1.47
CA ARG A 175 19.54 -2.67 2.13
C ARG A 175 18.99 -1.25 2.08
N ALA A 176 18.40 -0.86 0.96
CA ALA A 176 17.71 0.42 0.83
C ALA A 176 16.51 0.52 1.77
N PHE A 177 15.75 -0.57 1.90
CA PHE A 177 14.64 -0.67 2.85
C PHE A 177 15.09 -0.62 4.31
N ALA A 178 16.18 -1.31 4.67
CA ALA A 178 16.73 -1.23 6.02
C ALA A 178 17.12 0.21 6.40
N ARG A 179 17.73 0.97 5.47
CA ARG A 179 17.99 2.40 5.67
C ARG A 179 16.73 3.22 5.80
N HIS A 180 15.71 2.94 4.98
CA HIS A 180 14.41 3.60 5.08
C HIS A 180 13.81 3.45 6.49
N ARG A 181 13.80 2.23 7.03
CA ARG A 181 13.33 1.96 8.39
C ARG A 181 14.18 2.63 9.46
N ALA A 182 15.51 2.63 9.31
CA ALA A 182 16.41 3.31 10.24
C ALA A 182 16.14 4.82 10.31
N ILE A 183 15.90 5.46 9.16
CA ILE A 183 15.52 6.88 9.07
C ILE A 183 14.20 7.11 9.83
N ARG A 184 13.16 6.31 9.57
CA ARG A 184 11.86 6.45 10.27
C ARG A 184 11.99 6.26 11.78
N ARG A 185 12.78 5.28 12.21
CA ARG A 185 13.03 5.04 13.64
C ARG A 185 13.72 6.24 14.29
N ALA A 186 14.72 6.82 13.63
CA ALA A 186 15.40 8.01 14.13
C ALA A 186 14.44 9.19 14.26
N GLU A 187 13.61 9.46 13.25
CA GLU A 187 12.63 10.55 13.28
C GLU A 187 11.63 10.44 14.43
N ARG A 188 11.20 9.23 14.78
CA ARG A 188 10.28 8.98 15.91
C ARG A 188 10.94 9.10 17.27
N ALA A 189 12.24 8.85 17.39
CA ALA A 189 12.96 8.98 18.65
C ALA A 189 13.14 10.44 19.09
N TYR A 190 12.92 11.40 18.19
CA TYR A 190 13.00 12.84 18.46
C TYR A 190 11.63 13.51 18.68
N VAL A 191 10.56 12.72 18.79
CA VAL A 191 9.19 13.17 19.14
C VAL A 191 8.88 12.71 20.56
#